data_AF-A0A5N6VX34-F1
#
_entry.id   AF-A0A5N6VX34-F1
#
_cell.length_a   1.000
_cell.length_b   1.000
_cell.length_c   1.000
_cell.angle_alpha   90.00
_cell.angle_beta   90.00
_cell.angle_gamma   90.00
#
_symmetry.space_group_name_H-M   'P 1'
#
loop_
_entity.id
_entity.type
_entity.pdbx_description
1 polymer ?
#
loop_
_entity_poly.entity_id
_entity_poly.type
_entity_poly.pdbx_seq_one_letter_code
_entity_poly.pdbx_strand_id
1 'polypeptide(L)'
;MSFTKLLLSTRWFSKKFNQVEPLQTSAGSNTVSASIIPRPQFDELPLKKGHPKGSAWGLWGDHDERGTLNLITEDVVRAASAEFIQGIVVNLNLPLDVPLKPMNPRRKPCAHNLIAKGHANDDELDFNTQSSSHWDGLRHFPYSESKQFYNGVVQDEISSSHKIGIQNIAEKPIVTRGVLLDWYAYAQRKGLPHRPFTNQAITLEELLEVAREQRVTFRRGDILVIRTGWTAAYSRLSDAEKKRLGGRDDRASCGVEATEAAIRWHWEQEFSAVASDTVAYEAWPSPKPWGVCMHEVFLSGWGMPIGECWDLEGLSETCRKLGRWTFMLTSQPLNLPGGVASPPNATAIF
;
A
#
# COMPACT_ATOMS: atom_id res chain seq x y z
N MET A 1 -47.27 7.22 -44.92
CA MET A 1 -47.75 8.48 -45.53
C MET A 1 -47.25 9.64 -44.68
N SER A 2 -46.67 10.63 -45.36
CA SER A 2 -45.92 11.79 -44.85
C SER A 2 -46.81 12.87 -44.19
N PHE A 3 -46.13 13.86 -43.58
CA PHE A 3 -46.42 15.32 -43.54
C PHE A 3 -46.34 15.89 -42.10
N THR A 4 -45.24 16.51 -41.65
CA THR A 4 -44.65 17.84 -41.96
C THR A 4 -45.42 19.06 -41.37
N LYS A 5 -44.74 19.77 -40.45
CA LYS A 5 -44.79 21.21 -40.09
C LYS A 5 -46.10 21.85 -39.56
N LEU A 6 -46.00 22.46 -38.38
CA LEU A 6 -46.29 23.90 -38.23
C LEU A 6 -45.43 24.53 -37.11
N LEU A 7 -45.05 25.78 -37.33
CA LEU A 7 -43.99 26.57 -36.70
C LEU A 7 -44.61 27.90 -36.18
N LEU A 8 -43.89 28.57 -35.27
CA LEU A 8 -43.99 29.99 -34.81
C LEU A 8 -45.00 30.22 -33.67
N SER A 9 -44.68 30.90 -32.57
CA SER A 9 -43.85 32.11 -32.33
C SER A 9 -43.35 32.09 -30.86
N THR A 10 -42.34 32.82 -30.34
CA THR A 10 -41.79 34.16 -30.59
C THR A 10 -40.37 34.22 -29.97
N ARG A 11 -39.48 34.98 -30.61
CA ARG A 11 -38.12 35.35 -30.16
C ARG A 11 -38.13 36.35 -28.99
N TRP A 12 -36.94 36.55 -28.40
CA TRP A 12 -36.37 37.65 -27.57
C TRP A 12 -35.72 37.03 -26.31
N PHE A 13 -34.43 37.11 -25.97
CA PHE A 13 -33.34 38.07 -26.23
C PHE A 13 -31.98 37.34 -26.30
N SER A 14 -31.07 37.87 -27.13
CA SER A 14 -29.63 37.61 -27.11
C SER A 14 -28.93 38.69 -26.28
N LYS A 15 -28.00 38.31 -25.39
CA LYS A 15 -26.77 39.09 -25.11
C LYS A 15 -25.76 38.31 -24.25
N LYS A 16 -24.61 38.04 -24.90
CA LYS A 16 -23.21 38.12 -24.44
C LYS A 16 -22.90 37.83 -22.96
N PHE A 17 -22.11 36.79 -22.74
CA PHE A 17 -21.01 36.83 -21.77
C PHE A 17 -19.71 36.31 -22.43
N ASN A 18 -18.63 36.95 -22.02
CA ASN A 18 -17.39 37.15 -22.76
C ASN A 18 -16.50 35.91 -22.84
N GLN A 19 -15.77 35.85 -23.96
CA GLN A 19 -14.50 35.18 -24.10
C GLN A 19 -13.50 35.78 -23.10
N VAL A 20 -12.79 34.93 -22.37
CA VAL A 20 -11.62 35.32 -21.58
C VAL A 20 -10.40 34.94 -22.42
N GLU A 21 -9.68 35.95 -22.91
CA GLU A 21 -8.33 35.79 -23.46
C GLU A 21 -7.34 35.50 -22.32
N PRO A 22 -6.31 34.66 -22.54
CA PRO A 22 -5.31 34.38 -21.53
C PRO A 22 -4.32 35.55 -21.38
N LEU A 23 -4.08 35.96 -20.14
CA LEU A 23 -3.02 36.90 -19.77
C LEU A 23 -1.66 36.32 -20.20
N GLN A 24 -0.95 37.05 -21.06
CA GLN A 24 0.49 36.89 -21.22
C GLN A 24 1.20 37.39 -19.97
N THR A 25 1.89 36.50 -19.27
CA THR A 25 2.95 36.86 -18.32
C THR A 25 4.24 36.19 -18.74
N SER A 26 5.16 37.00 -19.24
CA SER A 26 6.56 36.62 -19.44
C SER A 26 7.36 36.91 -18.16
N ALA A 27 7.84 35.88 -17.49
CA ALA A 27 9.05 35.94 -16.66
C ALA A 27 9.52 34.51 -16.42
N GLY A 28 10.76 34.22 -16.82
CA GLY A 28 11.34 32.88 -16.79
C GLY A 28 11.40 32.30 -15.38
N SER A 29 10.82 31.11 -15.25
CA SER A 29 11.18 30.16 -14.22
C SER A 29 11.66 28.91 -14.95
N ASN A 30 12.96 28.64 -14.89
CA ASN A 30 13.50 27.35 -15.27
C ASN A 30 13.03 26.31 -14.25
N THR A 31 11.76 25.91 -14.33
CA THR A 31 11.32 24.65 -13.76
C THR A 31 11.99 23.57 -14.59
N VAL A 32 13.07 23.00 -14.05
CA VAL A 32 13.57 21.72 -14.50
C VAL A 32 12.40 20.76 -14.34
N SER A 33 11.70 20.45 -15.44
CA SER A 33 10.69 19.41 -15.41
C SER A 33 11.41 18.15 -15.00
N ALA A 34 11.11 17.64 -13.81
CA ALA A 34 11.57 16.31 -13.41
C ALA A 34 11.15 15.37 -14.53
N SER A 35 12.12 14.83 -15.27
CA SER A 35 11.83 13.96 -16.40
C SER A 35 11.00 12.79 -15.87
N ILE A 36 9.74 12.71 -16.29
CA ILE A 36 8.89 11.57 -16.00
C ILE A 36 9.58 10.38 -16.64
N ILE A 37 10.25 9.54 -15.84
CA ILE A 37 10.85 8.30 -16.33
C ILE A 37 9.69 7.50 -16.94
N PRO A 38 9.71 7.23 -18.26
CA PRO A 38 8.68 6.42 -18.90
C PRO A 38 8.70 5.04 -18.25
N ARG A 39 7.57 4.59 -17.72
CA ARG A 39 7.47 3.29 -17.07
C ARG A 39 7.23 2.22 -18.15
N PRO A 40 8.01 1.12 -18.14
CA PRO A 40 7.77 0.00 -19.04
C PRO A 40 6.41 -0.66 -18.73
N GLN A 41 5.76 -1.17 -19.76
CA GLN A 41 4.59 -2.04 -19.63
C GLN A 41 4.99 -3.33 -18.92
N PHE A 42 4.04 -4.00 -18.27
CA PHE A 42 4.32 -5.24 -17.54
C PHE A 42 4.96 -6.33 -18.42
N ASP A 43 4.55 -6.43 -19.68
CA ASP A 43 5.08 -7.42 -20.64
C ASP A 43 6.53 -7.14 -21.06
N GLU A 44 7.06 -5.96 -20.77
CA GLU A 44 8.46 -5.61 -20.99
C GLU A 44 9.36 -6.04 -19.81
N LEU A 45 8.77 -6.59 -18.74
CA LEU A 45 9.51 -7.10 -17.59
C LEU A 45 9.90 -8.58 -17.77
N PRO A 46 11.15 -8.97 -17.48
CA PRO A 46 12.20 -8.13 -16.93
C PRO A 46 12.97 -7.30 -17.97
N LEU A 47 13.50 -6.14 -17.55
CA LEU A 47 14.16 -5.17 -18.43
C LEU A 47 15.48 -5.63 -19.04
N LYS A 48 16.17 -6.58 -18.39
CA LYS A 48 17.43 -7.15 -18.88
C LYS A 48 17.30 -8.68 -18.90
N LYS A 49 17.83 -9.29 -19.96
CA LYS A 49 17.87 -10.75 -20.09
C LYS A 49 18.62 -11.37 -18.92
N GLY A 50 18.04 -12.41 -18.31
CA GLY A 50 18.62 -13.13 -17.17
C GLY A 50 18.23 -12.56 -15.80
N HIS A 51 17.55 -11.41 -15.74
CA HIS A 51 16.95 -10.93 -14.49
C HIS A 51 15.72 -11.79 -14.11
N PRO A 52 15.35 -11.84 -12.81
CA PRO A 52 14.19 -12.60 -12.36
C PRO A 52 12.89 -12.18 -13.02
N LYS A 53 11.96 -13.12 -13.13
CA LYS A 53 10.66 -12.94 -13.77
C LYS A 53 9.90 -11.75 -13.16
N GLY A 54 9.44 -10.84 -14.01
CA GLY A 54 8.67 -9.67 -13.59
C GLY A 54 9.47 -8.59 -12.86
N SER A 55 10.80 -8.69 -12.75
CA SER A 55 11.60 -7.68 -12.07
C SER A 55 11.77 -6.39 -12.89
N ALA A 56 11.76 -5.25 -12.20
CA ALA A 56 11.98 -3.92 -12.78
C ALA A 56 13.40 -3.40 -12.49
N TRP A 57 14.36 -4.30 -12.30
CA TRP A 57 15.73 -3.95 -11.91
C TRP A 57 16.41 -3.05 -12.95
N GLY A 58 17.09 -2.03 -12.46
CA GLY A 58 17.71 -0.98 -13.26
C GLY A 58 16.77 0.13 -13.72
N LEU A 59 15.44 0.06 -13.49
CA LEU A 59 14.49 1.09 -13.94
C LEU A 59 14.81 2.48 -13.36
N TRP A 60 15.15 2.55 -12.07
CA TRP A 60 15.54 3.79 -11.39
C TRP A 60 17.06 3.93 -11.25
N GLY A 61 17.83 3.14 -11.99
CA GLY A 61 19.29 3.05 -11.93
C GLY A 61 19.79 1.83 -11.16
N ASP A 62 21.00 1.38 -11.48
CA ASP A 62 21.62 0.17 -10.92
C ASP A 62 22.03 0.32 -9.43
N HIS A 63 21.98 1.55 -8.90
CA HIS A 63 22.25 1.87 -7.48
C HIS A 63 21.01 2.33 -6.72
N ASP A 64 19.83 2.25 -7.32
CA ASP A 64 18.60 2.59 -6.62
C ASP A 64 18.32 1.60 -5.48
N GLU A 65 17.77 2.14 -4.39
CA GLU A 65 17.41 1.39 -3.19
C GLU A 65 15.99 1.67 -2.70
N ARG A 66 15.16 2.38 -3.49
CA ARG A 66 13.81 2.80 -3.10
C ARG A 66 12.71 2.21 -3.98
N GLY A 67 13.03 1.71 -5.17
CA GLY A 67 12.09 1.07 -6.08
C GLY A 67 10.89 1.95 -6.42
N THR A 68 9.70 1.36 -6.35
CA THR A 68 8.44 2.06 -6.65
C THR A 68 8.16 3.30 -5.78
N LEU A 69 8.83 3.48 -4.64
CA LEU A 69 8.74 4.74 -3.87
C LEU A 69 9.32 5.94 -4.63
N ASN A 70 10.05 5.72 -5.72
CA ASN A 70 10.47 6.79 -6.64
C ASN A 70 9.32 7.33 -7.49
N LEU A 71 8.14 6.70 -7.49
CA LEU A 71 6.92 7.24 -8.09
C LEU A 71 6.37 8.42 -7.29
N ILE A 72 6.71 8.52 -6.00
CA ILE A 72 6.34 9.64 -5.13
C ILE A 72 7.31 10.81 -5.42
N THR A 73 7.01 11.54 -6.49
CA THR A 73 7.71 12.78 -6.87
C THR A 73 7.21 13.97 -6.06
N GLU A 74 7.90 15.11 -6.13
CA GLU A 74 7.44 16.35 -5.49
C GLU A 74 6.04 16.78 -5.96
N ASP A 75 5.70 16.54 -7.22
CA ASP A 75 4.36 16.83 -7.75
C ASP A 75 3.30 15.89 -7.19
N VAL A 76 3.63 14.61 -6.97
CA VAL A 76 2.74 13.64 -6.30
C VAL A 76 2.52 14.06 -4.84
N VAL A 77 3.58 14.44 -4.13
CA VAL A 77 3.49 14.96 -2.75
C VAL A 77 2.60 16.21 -2.70
N ARG A 78 2.83 17.16 -3.62
CA ARG A 78 2.03 18.39 -3.73
C ARG A 78 0.57 18.07 -4.02
N ALA A 79 0.30 17.16 -4.95
CA ALA A 79 -1.07 16.75 -5.28
C ALA A 79 -1.78 16.06 -4.11
N ALA A 80 -1.07 15.30 -3.27
CA ALA A 80 -1.64 14.66 -2.08
C ALA A 80 -2.17 15.68 -1.06
N SER A 81 -1.61 16.90 -1.00
CA SER A 81 -2.12 17.96 -0.11
C SER A 81 -3.58 18.36 -0.40
N ALA A 82 -4.06 18.15 -1.64
CA ALA A 82 -5.45 18.40 -1.99
C ALA A 82 -6.45 17.42 -1.34
N GLU A 83 -5.95 16.31 -0.79
CA GLU A 83 -6.76 15.37 -0.02
C GLU A 83 -6.97 15.84 1.43
N PHE A 84 -6.28 16.89 1.90
CA PHE A 84 -6.47 17.48 3.22
C PHE A 84 -7.49 18.62 3.18
N ILE A 85 -8.74 18.31 3.51
CA ILE A 85 -9.90 19.20 3.43
C ILE A 85 -10.58 19.32 4.80
N GLN A 86 -10.81 18.20 5.51
CA GLN A 86 -11.63 18.19 6.72
C GLN A 86 -10.83 18.42 8.02
N GLY A 87 -9.52 18.19 8.03
CA GLY A 87 -8.78 18.22 9.30
C GLY A 87 -8.77 16.88 10.04
N ILE A 88 -9.36 15.82 9.46
CA ILE A 88 -9.56 14.55 10.18
C ILE A 88 -8.31 13.69 10.03
N VAL A 89 -7.74 13.29 11.15
CA VAL A 89 -6.51 12.50 11.22
C VAL A 89 -6.84 11.13 11.81
N VAL A 90 -6.47 10.07 11.11
CA VAL A 90 -6.76 8.68 11.49
C VAL A 90 -5.46 7.90 11.62
N ASN A 91 -5.22 7.37 12.82
CA ASN A 91 -4.14 6.42 13.08
C ASN A 91 -4.39 5.10 12.32
N LEU A 92 -3.36 4.58 11.64
CA LEU A 92 -3.42 3.32 10.90
C LEU A 92 -2.59 2.20 11.53
N ASN A 93 -2.07 2.43 12.74
CA ASN A 93 -1.18 1.51 13.45
C ASN A 93 -1.95 0.78 14.55
N LEU A 94 -1.88 -0.55 14.54
CA LEU A 94 -2.24 -1.38 15.68
C LEU A 94 -1.30 -1.09 16.86
N PRO A 95 -1.75 -1.32 18.10
CA PRO A 95 -0.85 -1.45 19.24
C PRO A 95 0.23 -2.51 18.98
N LEU A 96 1.46 -2.27 19.46
CA LEU A 96 2.62 -3.13 19.17
C LEU A 96 2.50 -4.56 19.73
N ASP A 97 1.63 -4.76 20.72
CA ASP A 97 1.27 -6.06 21.30
C ASP A 97 0.09 -6.75 20.59
N VAL A 98 -0.37 -6.18 19.47
CA VAL A 98 -1.41 -6.76 18.61
C VAL A 98 -0.83 -7.09 17.24
N PRO A 99 -0.99 -8.33 16.73
CA PRO A 99 -1.63 -9.49 17.37
C PRO A 99 -0.92 -9.97 18.65
N LEU A 100 -1.71 -10.45 19.63
CA LEU A 100 -1.26 -10.96 20.95
C LEU A 100 -0.11 -11.96 20.85
N LYS A 101 -0.15 -12.78 19.80
CA LYS A 101 0.98 -13.59 19.35
C LYS A 101 1.12 -13.37 17.85
N PRO A 102 2.32 -13.08 17.32
CA PRO A 102 2.52 -12.95 15.89
C PRO A 102 2.08 -14.21 15.14
N MET A 103 1.52 -14.05 13.94
CA MET A 103 1.03 -15.18 13.14
C MET A 103 2.16 -16.07 12.60
N ASN A 104 3.40 -15.56 12.57
CA ASN A 104 4.59 -16.39 12.42
C ASN A 104 5.10 -16.77 13.81
N PRO A 105 4.97 -18.03 14.26
CA PRO A 105 5.35 -18.44 15.62
C PRO A 105 6.86 -18.34 15.91
N ARG A 106 7.70 -18.07 14.90
CA ARG A 106 9.13 -17.78 15.09
C ARG A 106 9.41 -16.31 15.45
N ARG A 107 8.41 -15.42 15.31
CA ARG A 107 8.51 -14.01 15.69
C ARG A 107 8.10 -13.87 17.17
N LYS A 108 8.87 -13.11 17.94
CA LYS A 108 8.52 -12.78 19.32
C LYS A 108 7.43 -11.69 19.36
N PRO A 109 6.46 -11.76 20.30
CA PRO A 109 5.56 -10.65 20.57
C PRO A 109 6.33 -9.46 21.16
N CYS A 110 5.69 -8.29 21.21
CA CYS A 110 6.24 -7.13 21.90
C CYS A 110 6.22 -7.33 23.41
N ALA A 111 7.36 -7.12 24.06
CA ALA A 111 7.49 -6.95 25.49
C ALA A 111 7.70 -5.47 25.80
N HIS A 112 6.90 -4.91 26.71
CA HIS A 112 7.00 -3.55 27.20
C HIS A 112 7.38 -3.56 28.68
N ASN A 113 8.49 -2.91 29.02
CA ASN A 113 9.00 -2.81 30.38
C ASN A 113 8.96 -1.35 30.84
N LEU A 114 8.05 -1.00 31.75
CA LEU A 114 7.94 0.33 32.33
C LEU A 114 8.89 0.49 33.53
N ILE A 115 9.72 1.52 33.51
CA ILE A 115 10.69 1.85 34.55
C ILE A 115 10.22 3.08 35.32
N ALA A 116 9.56 2.87 36.45
CA ALA A 116 9.10 3.95 37.32
C ALA A 116 10.24 4.54 38.16
N LYS A 117 10.50 5.84 38.03
CA LYS A 117 11.54 6.59 38.75
C LYS A 117 10.94 7.57 39.80
N GLY A 118 9.75 7.27 40.29
CA GLY A 118 9.02 8.07 41.28
C GLY A 118 8.34 9.31 40.68
N HIS A 119 9.11 10.26 40.15
CA HIS A 119 8.60 11.51 39.54
C HIS A 119 8.78 11.58 38.02
N ALA A 120 9.38 10.55 37.42
CA ALA A 120 9.54 10.36 35.99
C ALA A 120 9.41 8.86 35.67
N ASN A 121 9.18 8.52 34.41
CA ASN A 121 9.15 7.13 33.96
C ASN A 121 9.92 7.03 32.63
N ASP A 122 10.68 5.95 32.48
CA ASP A 122 11.22 5.50 31.18
C ASP A 122 10.54 4.18 30.82
N ASP A 123 10.77 3.69 29.61
CA ASP A 123 10.40 2.34 29.21
C ASP A 123 11.36 1.71 28.20
N GLU A 124 11.26 0.39 28.07
CA GLU A 124 11.99 -0.40 27.09
C GLU A 124 11.01 -1.26 26.28
N LEU A 125 11.32 -1.42 25.00
CA LEU A 125 10.57 -2.27 24.08
C LEU A 125 11.47 -3.36 23.53
N ASP A 126 11.02 -4.61 23.59
CA ASP A 126 11.67 -5.72 22.93
C ASP A 126 10.68 -6.48 22.04
N PHE A 127 10.82 -6.36 20.72
CA PHE A 127 9.86 -6.91 19.75
C PHE A 127 10.52 -7.32 18.44
N ASN A 128 9.81 -8.11 17.64
CA ASN A 128 10.20 -8.35 16.25
C ASN A 128 9.51 -7.30 15.36
N THR A 129 10.22 -6.66 14.45
CA THR A 129 9.68 -5.53 13.66
C THR A 129 8.53 -5.91 12.70
N GLN A 130 8.20 -7.20 12.57
CA GLN A 130 7.07 -7.73 11.81
C GLN A 130 6.01 -8.39 12.73
N SER A 131 5.95 -8.01 14.01
CA SER A 131 5.02 -8.57 15.00
C SER A 131 3.65 -7.90 15.03
N SER A 132 3.55 -6.65 14.58
CA SER A 132 2.35 -5.80 14.59
C SER A 132 2.22 -5.10 13.23
N SER A 133 1.53 -3.95 13.14
CA SER A 133 1.57 -3.10 11.94
C SER A 133 3.01 -2.85 11.52
N HIS A 134 3.35 -3.08 10.25
CA HIS A 134 4.69 -2.85 9.74
C HIS A 134 4.69 -2.54 8.25
N TRP A 135 5.82 -1.99 7.80
CA TRP A 135 6.31 -2.10 6.43
C TRP A 135 7.33 -3.22 6.35
N ASP A 136 7.13 -4.19 5.46
CA ASP A 136 8.21 -5.01 4.96
C ASP A 136 9.05 -4.20 3.97
N GLY A 137 10.33 -4.08 4.30
CA GLY A 137 11.35 -3.45 3.47
C GLY A 137 11.97 -4.43 2.48
N LEU A 138 12.83 -3.90 1.61
CA LEU A 138 13.34 -4.63 0.46
C LEU A 138 14.36 -5.74 0.82
N ARG A 139 14.76 -5.80 2.09
CA ARG A 139 15.59 -6.88 2.68
C ARG A 139 14.77 -8.09 3.12
N HIS A 140 13.42 -8.03 3.06
CA HIS A 140 12.58 -9.02 3.73
C HIS A 140 12.49 -10.36 2.99
N PHE A 141 12.18 -10.35 1.70
CA PHE A 141 11.87 -11.56 0.95
C PHE A 141 12.53 -11.55 -0.43
N PRO A 142 13.52 -12.43 -0.70
CA PRO A 142 14.18 -12.51 -2.00
C PRO A 142 13.34 -13.29 -3.01
N TYR A 143 13.70 -13.23 -4.30
CA TYR A 143 13.31 -14.27 -5.23
C TYR A 143 13.80 -15.64 -4.75
N SER A 144 12.90 -16.60 -4.65
CA SER A 144 13.17 -17.91 -4.04
C SER A 144 14.16 -18.73 -4.84
N GLU A 145 14.17 -18.59 -6.18
CA GLU A 145 15.04 -19.35 -7.06
C GLU A 145 16.46 -18.77 -7.09
N SER A 146 16.60 -17.48 -7.38
CA SER A 146 17.93 -16.83 -7.48
C SER A 146 18.54 -16.42 -6.14
N LYS A 147 17.74 -16.38 -5.06
CA LYS A 147 18.15 -15.87 -3.73
C LYS A 147 18.61 -14.41 -3.74
N GLN A 148 18.12 -13.64 -4.70
CA GLN A 148 18.44 -12.23 -4.84
C GLN A 148 17.28 -11.35 -4.40
N PHE A 149 17.64 -10.26 -3.73
CA PHE A 149 16.78 -9.17 -3.31
C PHE A 149 16.70 -8.09 -4.38
N TYR A 150 16.04 -6.97 -4.06
CA TYR A 150 15.90 -5.83 -4.97
C TYR A 150 17.22 -5.40 -5.61
N ASN A 151 17.18 -5.18 -6.93
CA ASN A 151 18.31 -4.77 -7.76
C ASN A 151 19.53 -5.72 -7.68
N GLY A 152 19.28 -7.02 -7.47
CA GLY A 152 20.31 -8.07 -7.52
C GLY A 152 21.12 -8.25 -6.24
N VAL A 153 20.78 -7.54 -5.17
CA VAL A 153 21.46 -7.63 -3.86
C VAL A 153 21.39 -9.06 -3.34
N VAL A 154 22.51 -9.58 -2.82
CA VAL A 154 22.59 -10.94 -2.26
C VAL A 154 22.61 -10.94 -0.73
N GLN A 155 22.36 -12.10 -0.12
CA GLN A 155 22.30 -12.27 1.33
C GLN A 155 23.56 -11.79 2.07
N ASP A 156 24.74 -11.96 1.47
CA ASP A 156 26.01 -11.51 2.07
C ASP A 156 26.07 -9.98 2.18
N GLU A 157 25.59 -9.25 1.16
CA GLU A 157 25.47 -7.79 1.18
C GLU A 157 24.44 -7.32 2.21
N ILE A 158 23.31 -8.03 2.36
CA ILE A 158 22.31 -7.74 3.40
C ILE A 158 22.93 -7.82 4.80
N SER A 159 23.77 -8.83 5.02
CA SER A 159 24.38 -9.13 6.32
C SER A 159 25.57 -8.23 6.66
N SER A 160 26.18 -7.58 5.67
CA SER A 160 27.42 -6.81 5.81
C SER A 160 27.28 -5.30 5.52
N SER A 161 26.12 -4.85 5.06
CA SER A 161 25.87 -3.44 4.70
C SER A 161 24.49 -2.95 5.15
N HIS A 162 24.16 -1.68 4.89
CA HIS A 162 22.82 -1.11 5.10
C HIS A 162 21.97 -0.99 3.82
N LYS A 163 22.50 -1.44 2.67
CA LYS A 163 21.86 -1.37 1.35
C LYS A 163 20.42 -1.86 1.38
N ILE A 164 19.51 -1.14 0.72
CA ILE A 164 18.07 -1.43 0.60
C ILE A 164 17.34 -1.59 1.95
N GLY A 165 17.90 -1.04 3.02
CA GLY A 165 17.31 -1.08 4.37
C GLY A 165 16.22 -0.05 4.59
N ILE A 166 15.44 -0.25 5.67
CA ILE A 166 14.26 0.58 5.97
C ILE A 166 14.57 2.05 6.23
N GLN A 167 15.82 2.39 6.60
CA GLN A 167 16.26 3.77 6.76
C GLN A 167 16.04 4.61 5.50
N ASN A 168 16.03 4.01 4.31
CA ASN A 168 15.79 4.72 3.04
C ASN A 168 14.37 5.32 2.98
N ILE A 169 13.41 4.74 3.71
CA ILE A 169 12.06 5.31 3.87
C ILE A 169 12.07 6.36 4.99
N ALA A 170 12.83 6.17 6.06
CA ALA A 170 12.93 7.16 7.14
C ALA A 170 13.61 8.46 6.71
N GLU A 171 14.63 8.38 5.85
CA GLU A 171 15.39 9.52 5.29
C GLU A 171 14.59 10.30 4.25
N LYS A 172 13.79 9.59 3.42
CA LYS A 172 12.83 10.20 2.51
C LYS A 172 11.43 9.65 2.80
N PRO A 173 10.73 10.22 3.81
CA PRO A 173 9.43 9.77 4.27
C PRO A 173 8.38 9.68 3.18
N ILE A 174 7.38 8.83 3.43
CA ILE A 174 6.24 8.68 2.54
C ILE A 174 5.27 9.81 2.86
N VAL A 175 4.98 10.62 1.84
CA VAL A 175 3.86 11.55 1.80
C VAL A 175 3.24 11.42 0.41
N THR A 176 2.07 10.81 0.33
CA THR A 176 1.40 10.59 -0.96
C THR A 176 -0.11 10.45 -0.75
N ARG A 177 -0.85 10.11 -1.80
CA ARG A 177 -2.26 9.76 -1.70
C ARG A 177 -2.43 8.28 -1.37
N GLY A 178 -3.20 8.00 -0.33
CA GLY A 178 -3.69 6.65 -0.02
C GLY A 178 -5.08 6.43 -0.62
N VAL A 179 -5.36 5.19 -1.00
CA VAL A 179 -6.64 4.77 -1.57
C VAL A 179 -7.13 3.51 -0.85
N LEU A 180 -8.28 3.59 -0.18
CA LEU A 180 -8.88 2.46 0.52
C LEU A 180 -9.88 1.71 -0.36
N LEU A 181 -9.58 0.44 -0.66
CA LEU A 181 -10.58 -0.52 -1.11
C LEU A 181 -11.13 -1.31 0.08
N ASP A 182 -12.39 -1.05 0.44
CA ASP A 182 -13.06 -1.70 1.57
C ASP A 182 -13.77 -2.97 1.12
N TRP A 183 -12.96 -3.98 0.82
CA TRP A 183 -13.46 -5.29 0.38
C TRP A 183 -14.34 -5.94 1.44
N TYR A 184 -14.02 -5.80 2.73
CA TYR A 184 -14.80 -6.41 3.79
C TYR A 184 -16.25 -5.89 3.83
N ALA A 185 -16.45 -4.57 3.74
CA ALA A 185 -17.79 -4.00 3.68
C ALA A 185 -18.55 -4.40 2.40
N TYR A 186 -17.83 -4.55 1.28
CA TYR A 186 -18.38 -5.06 0.03
C TYR A 186 -18.84 -6.53 0.19
N ALA A 187 -17.98 -7.41 0.70
CA ALA A 187 -18.27 -8.82 0.91
C ALA A 187 -19.50 -9.02 1.80
N GLN A 188 -19.62 -8.24 2.89
CA GLN A 188 -20.79 -8.26 3.77
C GLN A 188 -22.09 -7.91 3.03
N ARG A 189 -22.10 -6.83 2.22
CA ARG A 189 -23.29 -6.41 1.47
C ARG A 189 -23.69 -7.40 0.38
N LYS A 190 -22.70 -8.07 -0.24
CA LYS A 190 -22.92 -9.05 -1.30
C LYS A 190 -23.21 -10.45 -0.77
N GLY A 191 -23.07 -10.68 0.54
CA GLY A 191 -23.22 -12.01 1.13
C GLY A 191 -22.12 -12.98 0.73
N LEU A 192 -20.92 -12.47 0.40
CA LEU A 192 -19.77 -13.31 0.06
C LEU A 192 -19.22 -13.99 1.32
N PRO A 193 -18.68 -15.21 1.21
CA PRO A 193 -18.03 -15.86 2.33
C PRO A 193 -16.82 -15.05 2.80
N HIS A 194 -16.64 -14.91 4.11
CA HIS A 194 -15.48 -14.26 4.71
C HIS A 194 -14.82 -15.22 5.71
N ARG A 195 -13.63 -15.70 5.37
CA ARG A 195 -12.84 -16.69 6.13
C ARG A 195 -11.42 -16.15 6.36
N PRO A 196 -11.26 -15.14 7.23
CA PRO A 196 -10.04 -14.34 7.34
C PRO A 196 -8.81 -15.15 7.77
N PHE A 197 -9.02 -16.23 8.52
CA PHE A 197 -7.95 -17.08 9.04
C PHE A 197 -7.66 -18.31 8.17
N THR A 198 -8.07 -18.29 6.90
CA THR A 198 -7.83 -19.35 5.92
C THR A 198 -7.17 -18.76 4.68
N ASN A 199 -6.66 -19.60 3.76
CA ASN A 199 -6.08 -19.14 2.49
C ASN A 199 -7.16 -18.73 1.48
N GLN A 200 -8.08 -17.85 1.90
CA GLN A 200 -9.09 -17.28 1.03
C GLN A 200 -8.46 -16.17 0.20
N ALA A 201 -8.48 -16.35 -1.12
CA ALA A 201 -8.09 -15.31 -2.06
C ALA A 201 -9.22 -14.30 -2.26
N ILE A 202 -8.87 -13.02 -2.16
CA ILE A 202 -9.66 -11.88 -2.62
C ILE A 202 -9.28 -11.65 -4.08
N THR A 203 -10.25 -11.84 -4.98
CA THR A 203 -9.97 -11.83 -6.42
C THR A 203 -9.74 -10.41 -6.94
N LEU A 204 -9.00 -10.28 -8.05
CA LEU A 204 -8.84 -8.99 -8.72
C LEU A 204 -10.20 -8.44 -9.16
N GLU A 205 -11.09 -9.30 -9.67
CA GLU A 205 -12.44 -8.91 -10.09
C GLU A 205 -13.22 -8.26 -8.93
N GLU A 206 -13.19 -8.87 -7.74
CA GLU A 206 -13.82 -8.30 -6.55
C GLU A 206 -13.22 -6.93 -6.18
N LEU A 207 -11.88 -6.78 -6.21
CA LEU A 207 -11.24 -5.49 -5.93
C LEU A 207 -11.61 -4.41 -6.95
N LEU A 208 -11.70 -4.76 -8.23
CA LEU A 208 -12.14 -3.85 -9.29
C LEU A 208 -13.61 -3.45 -9.13
N GLU A 209 -14.47 -4.38 -8.70
CA GLU A 209 -15.85 -4.07 -8.37
C GLU A 209 -15.96 -3.13 -7.16
N VAL A 210 -15.15 -3.35 -6.12
CA VAL A 210 -15.05 -2.45 -4.96
C VAL A 210 -14.66 -1.04 -5.42
N ALA A 211 -13.59 -0.91 -6.21
CA ALA A 211 -13.13 0.38 -6.74
C ALA A 211 -14.23 1.08 -7.55
N ARG A 212 -14.97 0.33 -8.38
CA ARG A 212 -16.09 0.84 -9.18
C ARG A 212 -17.24 1.33 -8.30
N GLU A 213 -17.64 0.57 -7.28
CA GLU A 213 -18.73 0.97 -6.36
C GLU A 213 -18.33 2.16 -5.47
N GLN A 214 -17.06 2.24 -5.07
CA GLN A 214 -16.48 3.37 -4.33
C GLN A 214 -16.19 4.58 -5.21
N ARG A 215 -16.29 4.45 -6.55
CA ARG A 215 -15.99 5.48 -7.56
C ARG A 215 -14.57 6.03 -7.42
N VAL A 216 -13.64 5.14 -7.16
CA VAL A 216 -12.21 5.45 -7.02
C VAL A 216 -11.55 5.42 -8.40
N THR A 217 -10.64 6.37 -8.63
CA THR A 217 -9.70 6.33 -9.74
C THR A 217 -8.30 6.37 -9.17
N PHE A 218 -7.47 5.41 -9.57
CA PHE A 218 -6.08 5.33 -9.16
C PHE A 218 -5.22 6.34 -9.92
N ARG A 219 -4.14 6.79 -9.27
CA ARG A 219 -3.17 7.74 -9.80
C ARG A 219 -1.78 7.20 -9.51
N ARG A 220 -0.83 7.58 -10.36
CA ARG A 220 0.59 7.29 -10.15
C ARG A 220 1.05 7.72 -8.77
N GLY A 221 1.76 6.82 -8.09
CA GLY A 221 2.32 7.05 -6.75
C GLY A 221 1.31 6.88 -5.62
N ASP A 222 0.08 6.44 -5.91
CA ASP A 222 -0.86 6.04 -4.88
C ASP A 222 -0.31 4.88 -4.05
N ILE A 223 -0.69 4.84 -2.77
CA ILE A 223 -0.59 3.63 -1.96
C ILE A 223 -1.96 2.97 -1.91
N LEU A 224 -2.03 1.75 -2.42
CA LEU A 224 -3.24 0.93 -2.37
C LEU A 224 -3.38 0.32 -0.97
N VAL A 225 -4.51 0.57 -0.32
CA VAL A 225 -4.82 0.04 1.01
C VAL A 225 -6.06 -0.85 0.90
N ILE A 226 -5.97 -2.10 1.33
CA ILE A 226 -7.08 -3.06 1.25
C ILE A 226 -7.53 -3.45 2.64
N ARG A 227 -8.80 -3.16 2.96
CA ARG A 227 -9.45 -3.69 4.16
C ARG A 227 -10.13 -5.01 3.84
N THR A 228 -9.52 -6.08 4.31
CA THR A 228 -9.97 -7.47 4.15
C THR A 228 -10.94 -7.90 5.24
N GLY A 229 -10.90 -7.27 6.42
CA GLY A 229 -11.70 -7.64 7.58
C GLY A 229 -10.99 -8.58 8.55
N TRP A 230 -9.70 -8.83 8.34
CA TRP A 230 -8.90 -9.70 9.20
C TRP A 230 -8.77 -9.14 10.62
N THR A 231 -8.42 -7.85 10.77
CA THR A 231 -8.33 -7.20 12.10
C THR A 231 -9.68 -7.15 12.79
N ALA A 232 -10.75 -6.87 12.03
CA ALA A 232 -12.12 -6.85 12.52
C ALA A 232 -12.62 -8.23 13.01
N ALA A 233 -12.10 -9.32 12.43
CA ALA A 233 -12.38 -10.67 12.92
C ALA A 233 -11.51 -11.03 14.12
N TYR A 234 -10.22 -10.66 14.09
CA TYR A 234 -9.27 -10.90 15.15
C TYR A 234 -9.69 -10.24 16.48
N SER A 235 -10.20 -9.01 16.42
CA SER A 235 -10.63 -8.25 17.59
C SER A 235 -11.78 -8.90 18.36
N ARG A 236 -12.62 -9.71 17.68
CA ARG A 236 -13.76 -10.43 18.27
C ARG A 236 -13.39 -11.74 18.95
N LEU A 237 -12.16 -12.22 18.74
CA LEU A 237 -11.67 -13.44 19.38
C LEU A 237 -11.37 -13.20 20.86
N SER A 238 -11.63 -14.21 21.68
CA SER A 238 -11.11 -14.25 23.06
C SER A 238 -9.58 -14.40 23.06
N ASP A 239 -8.93 -14.06 24.17
CA ASP A 239 -7.47 -14.20 24.30
C ASP A 239 -6.98 -15.64 24.12
N ALA A 240 -7.78 -16.63 24.55
CA ALA A 240 -7.48 -18.04 24.33
C ALA A 240 -7.48 -18.38 22.84
N GLU A 241 -8.46 -17.88 22.09
CA GLU A 241 -8.54 -18.06 20.64
C GLU A 241 -7.42 -17.33 19.91
N LYS A 242 -7.07 -16.10 20.33
CA LYS A 242 -5.93 -15.33 19.79
C LYS A 242 -4.60 -16.07 19.98
N LYS A 243 -4.37 -16.61 21.19
CA LYS A 243 -3.17 -17.42 21.50
C LYS A 243 -3.10 -18.69 20.65
N ARG A 244 -4.23 -19.37 20.47
CA ARG A 244 -4.34 -20.56 19.60
C ARG A 244 -4.08 -20.19 18.14
N LEU A 245 -4.66 -19.09 17.66
CA LEU A 245 -4.50 -18.62 16.28
C LEU A 245 -3.05 -18.27 15.95
N GLY A 246 -2.32 -17.58 16.83
CA GLY A 246 -0.89 -17.31 16.62
C GLY A 246 0.03 -18.52 16.89
N GLY A 247 -0.50 -19.59 17.49
CA GLY A 247 0.25 -20.81 17.83
C GLY A 247 0.11 -21.97 16.84
N ARG A 248 -0.70 -21.81 15.79
CA ARG A 248 -0.94 -22.86 14.79
C ARG A 248 0.25 -23.08 13.87
N ASP A 249 0.37 -24.31 13.37
CA ASP A 249 1.35 -24.66 12.33
C ASP A 249 0.95 -24.12 10.96
N ASP A 250 -0.36 -24.20 10.64
CA ASP A 250 -0.93 -23.65 9.41
C ASP A 250 -1.08 -22.13 9.49
N ARG A 251 -0.19 -21.41 8.81
CA ARG A 251 -0.12 -19.95 8.83
C ARG A 251 -1.12 -19.28 7.89
N ALA A 252 -2.17 -20.00 7.47
CA ALA A 252 -3.07 -19.51 6.45
C ALA A 252 -3.76 -18.20 6.79
N SER A 253 -3.75 -17.25 5.86
CA SER A 253 -4.42 -15.95 6.00
C SER A 253 -5.09 -15.59 4.70
N CYS A 254 -6.23 -14.91 4.77
CA CYS A 254 -6.81 -14.33 3.57
C CYS A 254 -5.89 -13.22 3.06
N GLY A 255 -6.07 -12.85 1.80
CA GLY A 255 -5.34 -11.75 1.18
C GLY A 255 -5.64 -11.68 -0.31
N VAL A 256 -4.94 -10.81 -1.01
CA VAL A 256 -5.11 -10.64 -2.46
C VAL A 256 -4.69 -11.91 -3.20
N GLU A 257 -5.40 -12.28 -4.26
CA GLU A 257 -4.98 -13.38 -5.13
C GLU A 257 -3.65 -13.08 -5.83
N ALA A 258 -2.77 -14.08 -5.92
CA ALA A 258 -1.43 -13.95 -6.50
C ALA A 258 -1.37 -14.34 -7.99
N THR A 259 -2.43 -14.04 -8.76
CA THR A 259 -2.49 -14.34 -10.20
C THR A 259 -1.59 -13.40 -10.99
N GLU A 260 -1.20 -13.79 -12.22
CA GLU A 260 -0.49 -12.89 -13.13
C GLU A 260 -1.28 -11.60 -13.37
N ALA A 261 -2.60 -11.70 -13.54
CA ALA A 261 -3.48 -10.56 -13.77
C ALA A 261 -3.47 -9.60 -12.57
N ALA A 262 -3.54 -10.12 -11.34
CA ALA A 262 -3.47 -9.30 -10.14
C ALA A 262 -2.11 -8.62 -10.02
N ILE A 263 -1.00 -9.34 -10.18
CA ILE A 263 0.35 -8.77 -10.16
C ILE A 263 0.45 -7.66 -11.23
N ARG A 264 0.09 -7.96 -12.49
CA ARG A 264 0.08 -6.99 -13.59
C ARG A 264 -0.72 -5.74 -13.26
N TRP A 265 -1.92 -5.88 -12.71
CA TRP A 265 -2.75 -4.74 -12.35
C TRP A 265 -2.04 -3.79 -11.37
N HIS A 266 -1.35 -4.32 -10.35
CA HIS A 266 -0.61 -3.47 -9.42
C HIS A 266 0.52 -2.68 -10.11
N TRP A 267 1.20 -3.29 -11.08
CA TRP A 267 2.23 -2.61 -11.87
C TRP A 267 1.64 -1.49 -12.73
N GLU A 268 0.57 -1.81 -13.47
CA GLU A 268 -0.04 -0.89 -14.44
C GLU A 268 -0.78 0.29 -13.77
N GLN A 269 -1.30 0.13 -12.55
CA GLN A 269 -1.89 1.24 -11.79
C GLN A 269 -0.85 2.19 -11.18
N GLU A 270 0.44 1.86 -11.32
CA GLU A 270 1.55 2.64 -10.81
C GLU A 270 1.52 2.91 -9.29
N PHE A 271 1.14 1.91 -8.49
CA PHE A 271 1.22 2.01 -7.04
C PHE A 271 2.67 2.11 -6.56
N SER A 272 2.92 2.95 -5.56
CA SER A 272 4.24 3.09 -4.91
C SER A 272 4.47 2.15 -3.73
N ALA A 273 3.39 1.66 -3.14
CA ALA A 273 3.38 0.64 -2.09
C ALA A 273 1.97 0.05 -1.98
N VAL A 274 1.85 -1.08 -1.30
CA VAL A 274 0.56 -1.71 -0.98
C VAL A 274 0.46 -1.96 0.51
N ALA A 275 -0.73 -1.87 1.09
CA ALA A 275 -0.95 -2.17 2.50
C ALA A 275 -2.29 -2.88 2.73
N SER A 276 -2.39 -3.63 3.82
CA SER A 276 -3.62 -4.33 4.21
C SER A 276 -3.69 -4.56 5.71
N ASP A 277 -4.88 -4.92 6.19
CA ASP A 277 -5.11 -5.33 7.57
C ASP A 277 -4.82 -6.83 7.82
N THR A 278 -4.23 -7.55 6.85
CA THR A 278 -3.85 -8.97 6.98
C THR A 278 -2.41 -9.13 7.44
N VAL A 279 -2.04 -10.34 7.86
CA VAL A 279 -0.67 -10.71 8.29
C VAL A 279 0.25 -11.18 7.16
N ALA A 280 -0.28 -11.10 5.94
CA ALA A 280 0.35 -11.36 4.65
C ALA A 280 -0.50 -10.61 3.62
N TYR A 281 0.08 -9.77 2.76
CA TYR A 281 -0.73 -9.00 1.79
C TYR A 281 -1.52 -9.90 0.81
N GLU A 282 -0.82 -10.87 0.23
CA GLU A 282 -1.44 -11.90 -0.61
C GLU A 282 -1.99 -13.05 0.24
N ALA A 283 -2.97 -13.77 -0.29
CA ALA A 283 -3.50 -14.96 0.36
C ALA A 283 -2.37 -15.94 0.67
N TRP A 284 -2.29 -16.41 1.91
CA TRP A 284 -1.14 -17.15 2.42
C TRP A 284 -1.54 -18.57 2.86
N PRO A 285 -0.70 -19.61 2.66
CA PRO A 285 0.53 -19.64 1.85
C PRO A 285 0.31 -19.22 0.39
N SER A 286 1.20 -18.39 -0.15
CA SER A 286 0.97 -17.84 -1.49
C SER A 286 1.02 -18.92 -2.57
N PRO A 287 -0.06 -19.09 -3.37
CA PRO A 287 0.01 -19.88 -4.58
C PRO A 287 0.88 -19.15 -5.61
N LYS A 288 1.63 -19.90 -6.42
CA LYS A 288 2.51 -19.35 -7.47
C LYS A 288 2.03 -19.73 -8.87
N PRO A 289 0.80 -19.39 -9.30
CA PRO A 289 0.29 -19.77 -10.61
C PRO A 289 1.11 -19.17 -11.76
N TRP A 290 1.76 -18.03 -11.52
CA TRP A 290 2.69 -17.39 -12.46
C TRP A 290 4.17 -17.78 -12.21
N GLY A 291 4.44 -18.76 -11.35
CA GLY A 291 5.80 -19.21 -10.98
C GLY A 291 6.48 -18.38 -9.89
N VAL A 292 5.96 -17.20 -9.57
CA VAL A 292 6.42 -16.30 -8.49
C VAL A 292 5.22 -15.81 -7.69
N CYS A 293 5.44 -15.41 -6.43
CA CYS A 293 4.41 -14.78 -5.59
C CYS A 293 4.54 -13.26 -5.53
N MET A 294 3.55 -12.57 -4.94
CA MET A 294 3.58 -11.11 -4.79
C MET A 294 4.74 -10.67 -3.91
N HIS A 295 5.06 -11.35 -2.81
CA HIS A 295 6.21 -10.97 -1.97
C HIS A 295 7.54 -10.94 -2.76
N GLU A 296 7.77 -11.90 -3.67
CA GLU A 296 8.96 -11.92 -4.52
C GLU A 296 8.97 -10.74 -5.49
N VAL A 297 7.86 -10.53 -6.18
CA VAL A 297 7.78 -9.53 -7.25
C VAL A 297 7.71 -8.11 -6.68
N PHE A 298 6.93 -7.89 -5.63
CA PHE A 298 6.71 -6.57 -5.06
C PHE A 298 7.98 -6.09 -4.36
N LEU A 299 8.48 -6.84 -3.37
CA LEU A 299 9.66 -6.42 -2.60
C LEU A 299 10.93 -6.53 -3.46
N SER A 300 11.22 -7.72 -3.97
CA SER A 300 12.49 -7.96 -4.66
C SER A 300 12.45 -7.64 -6.15
N GLY A 301 11.31 -7.71 -6.82
CA GLY A 301 11.20 -7.36 -8.24
C GLY A 301 11.13 -5.85 -8.48
N TRP A 302 10.25 -5.16 -7.78
CA TRP A 302 9.92 -3.76 -8.03
C TRP A 302 10.46 -2.80 -6.98
N GLY A 303 10.89 -3.31 -5.83
CA GLY A 303 11.20 -2.46 -4.69
C GLY A 303 9.93 -1.74 -4.18
N MET A 304 8.83 -2.47 -4.09
CA MET A 304 7.53 -2.02 -3.61
C MET A 304 7.30 -2.53 -2.18
N PRO A 305 7.35 -1.65 -1.17
CA PRO A 305 7.09 -2.05 0.21
C PRO A 305 5.68 -2.62 0.39
N ILE A 306 5.56 -3.56 1.31
CA ILE A 306 4.30 -4.22 1.67
C ILE A 306 3.94 -3.86 3.11
N GLY A 307 2.74 -3.34 3.32
CA GLY A 307 2.19 -2.97 4.62
C GLY A 307 1.27 -4.06 5.13
N GLU A 308 1.54 -4.55 6.33
CA GLU A 308 0.78 -5.66 6.92
C GLU A 308 0.36 -5.34 8.34
N CYS A 309 -0.76 -5.93 8.76
CA CYS A 309 -1.42 -5.72 10.04
C CYS A 309 -1.79 -4.25 10.28
N TRP A 310 -2.20 -3.49 9.27
CA TRP A 310 -2.64 -2.11 9.48
C TRP A 310 -4.02 -2.04 10.16
N ASP A 311 -4.23 -1.06 11.03
CA ASP A 311 -5.56 -0.81 11.60
C ASP A 311 -6.38 0.05 10.63
N LEU A 312 -7.40 -0.57 10.02
CA LEU A 312 -8.21 0.06 8.97
C LEU A 312 -9.66 0.31 9.42
N GLU A 313 -10.02 0.02 10.68
CA GLU A 313 -11.41 0.15 11.15
C GLU A 313 -11.84 1.62 11.21
N GLY A 314 -11.03 2.46 11.86
CA GLY A 314 -11.27 3.91 11.92
C GLY A 314 -11.22 4.58 10.55
N LEU A 315 -10.35 4.08 9.65
CA LEU A 315 -10.23 4.59 8.28
C LEU A 315 -11.48 4.27 7.46
N SER A 316 -11.94 3.02 7.48
CA SER A 316 -13.17 2.60 6.80
C SER A 316 -14.38 3.39 7.28
N GLU A 317 -14.51 3.59 8.60
CA GLU A 317 -15.59 4.38 9.17
C GLU A 317 -15.56 5.84 8.69
N THR A 318 -14.37 6.45 8.70
CA THR A 318 -14.17 7.83 8.22
C THR A 318 -14.49 7.94 6.73
N CYS A 319 -13.98 7.03 5.90
CA CYS A 319 -14.27 7.01 4.47
C CYS A 319 -15.76 6.92 4.17
N ARG A 320 -16.48 6.05 4.90
CA ARG A 320 -17.92 5.86 4.75
C ARG A 320 -18.72 7.11 5.16
N LYS A 321 -18.35 7.74 6.27
CA LYS A 321 -18.99 8.98 6.74
C LYS A 321 -18.82 10.13 5.74
N LEU A 322 -17.64 10.23 5.12
CA LEU A 322 -17.32 11.28 4.15
C LEU A 322 -17.76 10.95 2.73
N GLY A 323 -18.09 9.68 2.44
CA GLY A 323 -18.30 9.21 1.07
C GLY A 323 -17.05 9.34 0.19
N ARG A 324 -15.85 9.31 0.80
CA ARG A 324 -14.56 9.50 0.13
C ARG A 324 -13.60 8.40 0.54
N TRP A 325 -12.92 7.78 -0.43
CA TRP A 325 -12.04 6.63 -0.24
C TRP A 325 -10.57 6.93 -0.53
N THR A 326 -10.25 8.23 -0.64
CA THR A 326 -8.92 8.77 -0.88
C THR A 326 -8.58 9.77 0.21
N PHE A 327 -7.31 9.81 0.58
CA PHE A 327 -6.79 10.61 1.68
C PHE A 327 -5.31 10.87 1.46
N MET A 328 -4.76 11.88 2.11
CA MET A 328 -3.31 12.04 2.22
C MET A 328 -2.81 10.99 3.20
N LEU A 329 -1.79 10.23 2.82
CA LEU A 329 -1.14 9.22 3.66
C LEU A 329 0.28 9.69 3.96
N THR A 330 0.61 9.74 5.24
CA THR A 330 1.97 9.98 5.72
C THR A 330 2.49 8.76 6.46
N SER A 331 3.75 8.39 6.25
CA SER A 331 4.40 7.31 6.99
C SER A 331 5.90 7.58 7.11
N GLN A 332 6.39 7.49 8.34
CA GLN A 332 7.81 7.63 8.66
C GLN A 332 8.22 6.51 9.62
N PRO A 333 8.72 5.38 9.11
CA PRO A 333 9.19 4.28 9.94
C PRO A 333 10.39 4.67 10.79
N LEU A 334 10.76 3.81 11.74
CA LEU A 334 11.98 3.99 12.53
C LEU A 334 13.19 4.15 11.62
N ASN A 335 14.04 5.14 11.92
CA ASN A 335 15.32 5.31 11.25
C ASN A 335 16.31 4.25 11.76
N LEU A 336 16.22 3.05 11.17
CA LEU A 336 16.98 1.87 11.55
C LEU A 336 17.91 1.45 10.40
N PRO A 337 19.20 1.83 10.43
CA PRO A 337 20.16 1.47 9.38
C PRO A 337 20.25 -0.05 9.19
N GLY A 338 20.04 -0.50 7.94
CA GLY A 338 20.03 -1.91 7.58
C GLY A 338 18.81 -2.70 8.07
N GLY A 339 17.80 -2.03 8.62
CA GLY A 339 16.58 -2.67 9.10
C GLY A 339 15.79 -3.37 7.99
N VAL A 340 15.23 -4.54 8.30
CA VAL A 340 14.44 -5.35 7.36
C VAL A 340 13.01 -4.84 7.21
N ALA A 341 12.42 -4.40 8.32
CA ALA A 341 11.06 -3.90 8.43
C ALA A 341 11.00 -2.91 9.59
N SER A 342 9.89 -2.19 9.70
CA SER A 342 9.65 -1.27 10.81
C SER A 342 8.16 -1.02 10.99
N PRO A 343 7.68 -0.72 12.21
CA PRO A 343 6.37 -0.11 12.39
C PRO A 343 6.19 1.07 11.43
N PRO A 344 5.02 1.21 10.77
CA PRO A 344 4.92 2.13 9.65
C PRO A 344 4.76 3.57 10.12
N ASN A 345 4.30 3.78 11.36
CA ASN A 345 3.93 5.10 11.88
C ASN A 345 3.04 5.84 10.86
N ALA A 346 2.02 5.12 10.36
CA ALA A 346 1.20 5.55 9.26
C ALA A 346 -0.04 6.31 9.74
N THR A 347 -0.40 7.36 9.01
CA THR A 347 -1.55 8.21 9.30
C THR A 347 -2.28 8.54 8.01
N ALA A 348 -3.61 8.47 8.04
CA ALA A 348 -4.48 9.00 6.99
C ALA A 348 -5.02 10.37 7.40
N ILE A 349 -5.02 11.31 6.47
CA ILE A 349 -5.40 12.71 6.70
C ILE A 349 -6.43 13.10 5.64
N PHE A 350 -7.59 13.59 6.09
CA PHE A 350 -8.73 13.96 5.25
C PHE A 350 -9.03 15.44 5.21
#